data_AF-A0AAV1QJ70-F1
#
_entry.id   AF-A0AAV1QJ70-F1
#
_cell.length_a   1.000
_cell.length_b   1.000
_cell.length_c   1.000
_cell.angle_alpha   90.00
_cell.angle_beta   90.00
_cell.angle_gamma   90.00
#
_symmetry.space_group_name_H-M   'P 1'
#
loop_
_entity.id
_entity.type
_entity.pdbx_description
1 polymer ?
#
loop_
_entity_poly.entity_id
_entity_poly.type
_entity_poly.pdbx_seq_one_letter_code
_entity_poly.pdbx_strand_id
1 'polypeptide(L)'
;MIRKKLGFSVKVFYDVLIFKTNKASLTLHVYLLPPDPVVQQAVERQENSDASRSIRKPSPDKPLRLENHFFLTTDTETAEICPDKLKLTCERKNPNFFEVFIRNANSDFNLKLEGEQKKNKEKETVWTCMIRKDDYQKGSSYQEQGQHFVDRHRTDLINRVTDTGTILDQLQDRRIISNENYDTVRALKTTQDQMREILRFLNSAGRAGKDALYEIMRGMKHLSFLIFELEGSE
;
A
#
# COMPACT_ATOMS: atom_id res chain seq x y z
N MET A 1 -7.16 3.62 -29.18
CA MET A 1 -8.47 3.42 -29.86
C MET A 1 -8.59 1.94 -30.19
N ILE A 2 -9.23 1.14 -29.34
CA ILE A 2 -9.39 -0.30 -29.61
C ILE A 2 -10.62 -0.46 -30.51
N ARG A 3 -10.39 -0.95 -31.73
CA ARG A 3 -11.41 -1.18 -32.77
C ARG A 3 -12.47 -2.16 -32.25
N LYS A 4 -13.74 -1.74 -32.27
CA LYS A 4 -14.90 -2.65 -32.14
C LYS A 4 -14.84 -3.69 -33.25
N LYS A 5 -14.61 -4.95 -32.92
CA LYS A 5 -14.97 -6.09 -33.78
C LYS A 5 -16.22 -6.76 -33.19
N LEU A 6 -17.32 -6.62 -33.94
CA LEU A 6 -18.45 -7.53 -34.10
C LEU A 6 -18.72 -8.54 -32.96
N GLY A 7 -19.78 -8.30 -32.17
CA GLY A 7 -20.57 -9.32 -31.47
C GLY A 7 -19.94 -10.11 -30.30
N PHE A 8 -18.62 -10.12 -30.12
CA PHE A 8 -17.98 -10.90 -29.06
C PHE A 8 -17.87 -10.11 -27.75
N SER A 9 -18.39 -10.69 -26.66
CA SER A 9 -18.21 -10.17 -25.31
C SER A 9 -16.76 -10.37 -24.89
N VAL A 10 -15.97 -9.30 -24.82
CA VAL A 10 -14.59 -9.35 -24.35
C VAL A 10 -14.59 -9.64 -22.84
N LYS A 11 -13.83 -10.66 -22.44
CA LYS A 11 -13.55 -10.97 -21.03
C LYS A 11 -12.21 -10.34 -20.67
N VAL A 12 -12.13 -9.70 -19.52
CA VAL A 12 -10.94 -8.98 -19.06
C VAL A 12 -10.67 -9.36 -17.59
N PHE A 13 -9.40 -9.54 -17.26
CA PHE A 13 -8.93 -9.76 -15.89
C PHE A 13 -8.71 -8.42 -15.19
N TYR A 14 -8.92 -8.42 -13.88
CA TYR A 14 -8.84 -7.23 -13.05
C TYR A 14 -8.16 -7.56 -11.73
N ASP A 15 -7.49 -6.55 -11.18
CA ASP A 15 -7.02 -6.56 -9.81
C ASP A 15 -8.06 -5.90 -8.90
N VAL A 16 -8.17 -6.45 -7.68
CA VAL A 16 -9.01 -5.89 -6.63
C VAL A 16 -8.10 -5.27 -5.59
N LEU A 17 -8.20 -3.95 -5.42
CA LEU A 17 -7.51 -3.26 -4.33
C LEU A 17 -8.52 -2.88 -3.25
N ILE A 18 -8.18 -3.17 -1.99
CA ILE A 18 -9.04 -2.91 -0.84
C ILE A 18 -8.28 -2.02 0.13
N PHE A 19 -8.89 -0.90 0.51
CA PHE A 19 -8.33 0.03 1.49
C PHE A 19 -9.33 0.25 2.62
N LYS A 20 -8.83 0.30 3.85
CA LYS A 20 -9.60 0.69 5.04
C LYS A 20 -9.32 2.16 5.33
N THR A 21 -10.36 2.98 5.33
CA THR A 21 -10.23 4.41 5.62
C THR A 21 -9.95 4.69 7.09
N ASN A 22 -9.56 5.91 7.44
CA ASN A 22 -9.36 6.35 8.82
C ASN A 22 -10.66 6.67 9.59
N LYS A 23 -11.84 6.47 8.98
CA LYS A 23 -13.15 6.73 9.61
C LYS A 23 -13.38 5.84 10.85
N ALA A 24 -14.24 6.31 11.76
CA ALA A 24 -14.53 5.64 13.04
C ALA A 24 -15.23 4.29 12.88
N SER A 25 -16.24 4.21 12.00
CA SER A 25 -16.86 2.95 11.59
C SER A 25 -16.08 2.32 10.44
N LEU A 26 -16.18 0.99 10.30
CA LEU A 26 -15.49 0.29 9.24
C LEU A 26 -16.00 0.78 7.89
N THR A 27 -15.12 1.45 7.15
CA THR A 27 -15.39 1.91 5.79
C THR A 27 -14.24 1.44 4.91
N LEU A 28 -14.56 0.60 3.92
CA LEU A 28 -13.63 0.11 2.92
C LEU A 28 -13.86 0.79 1.59
N HIS A 29 -12.77 1.15 0.92
CA HIS A 29 -12.72 1.53 -0.48
C HIS A 29 -12.26 0.32 -1.29
N VAL A 30 -13.12 -0.17 -2.19
CA VAL A 30 -12.85 -1.36 -3.01
C VAL A 30 -12.81 -0.94 -4.47
N TYR A 31 -11.62 -1.09 -5.07
CA TYR A 31 -11.38 -0.72 -6.46
C TYR A 31 -11.25 -1.96 -7.33
N LEU A 32 -11.89 -1.91 -8.51
CA LEU A 32 -11.70 -2.88 -9.58
C LEU A 32 -10.95 -2.22 -10.74
N LEU A 33 -9.69 -2.62 -10.91
CA LEU A 33 -8.76 -1.97 -11.83
C LEU A 33 -8.27 -2.94 -12.89
N PRO A 34 -8.08 -2.51 -14.14
CA PRO A 34 -7.28 -3.29 -15.07
C PRO A 34 -5.86 -3.46 -14.49
N PRO A 35 -5.12 -4.52 -14.88
CA PRO A 35 -3.74 -4.74 -14.44
C PRO A 35 -2.78 -3.74 -15.13
N ASP A 36 -2.97 -2.46 -14.82
CA ASP A 36 -2.22 -1.31 -15.31
C ASP A 36 -1.53 -0.63 -14.12
N PRO A 37 -0.21 -0.77 -13.99
CA PRO A 37 0.55 -0.26 -12.85
C PRO A 37 0.37 1.26 -12.62
N VAL A 38 0.12 2.03 -13.68
CA VAL A 38 -0.06 3.48 -13.57
C VAL A 38 -1.35 3.82 -12.83
N VAL A 39 -2.42 3.07 -13.11
CA VAL A 39 -3.72 3.27 -12.47
C VAL A 39 -3.68 2.81 -11.01
N GLN A 40 -3.03 1.66 -10.75
CA GLN A 40 -2.87 1.13 -9.39
C GLN A 40 -2.08 2.11 -8.50
N GLN A 41 -0.93 2.61 -8.98
CA GLN A 41 -0.14 3.58 -8.23
C GLN A 41 -0.89 4.90 -8.01
N ALA A 42 -1.74 5.33 -8.94
CA ALA A 42 -2.55 6.54 -8.76
C ALA A 42 -3.57 6.38 -7.63
N VAL A 43 -4.26 5.23 -7.58
CA VAL A 43 -5.19 4.89 -6.49
C VAL A 43 -4.45 4.78 -5.15
N GLU A 44 -3.31 4.08 -5.11
CA GLU A 44 -2.50 3.96 -3.90
C GLU A 44 -2.05 5.33 -3.37
N ARG A 45 -1.57 6.23 -4.25
CA ARG A 45 -1.16 7.59 -3.84
C ARG A 45 -2.33 8.38 -3.25
N GLN A 46 -3.51 8.28 -3.86
CA GLN A 46 -4.72 8.94 -3.34
C GLN A 46 -5.09 8.40 -1.96
N GLU A 47 -5.23 7.08 -1.82
CA GLU A 47 -5.61 6.43 -0.57
C GLU A 47 -4.59 6.68 0.56
N ASN A 48 -3.30 6.69 0.23
CA ASN A 48 -2.25 7.03 1.19
C ASN A 48 -2.36 8.47 1.67
N SER A 49 -2.74 9.41 0.79
CA SER A 49 -2.96 10.81 1.17
C SER A 49 -4.16 11.00 2.12
N ASP A 50 -5.15 10.12 2.03
CA ASP A 50 -6.33 10.08 2.89
C ASP A 50 -6.12 9.26 4.19
N ALA A 51 -4.87 8.84 4.44
CA ALA A 51 -4.48 7.96 5.55
C ALA A 51 -5.26 6.63 5.60
N SER A 52 -5.71 6.14 4.44
CA SER A 52 -6.26 4.80 4.30
C SER A 52 -5.15 3.76 4.32
N ARG A 53 -5.49 2.53 4.74
CA ARG A 53 -4.57 1.40 4.82
C ARG A 53 -4.99 0.29 3.86
N SER A 54 -4.05 -0.19 3.05
CA SER A 54 -4.30 -1.36 2.18
C SER A 54 -4.56 -2.63 2.99
N ILE A 55 -5.57 -3.39 2.58
CA ILE A 55 -5.85 -4.77 3.00
C ILE A 55 -5.49 -5.67 1.81
N ARG A 56 -4.34 -6.35 1.89
CA ARG A 56 -3.87 -7.23 0.82
C ARG A 56 -4.73 -8.48 0.73
N LYS A 57 -5.32 -8.73 -0.43
CA LYS A 57 -6.13 -9.92 -0.77
C LYS A 57 -5.80 -10.41 -2.17
N PRO A 58 -6.01 -11.70 -2.46
CA PRO A 58 -5.73 -12.25 -3.79
C PRO A 58 -6.66 -11.64 -4.83
N SER A 59 -6.12 -11.34 -6.02
CA SER A 59 -6.91 -10.87 -7.17
C SER A 59 -7.84 -11.98 -7.71
N PRO A 60 -8.93 -11.61 -8.40
CA PRO A 60 -9.80 -12.53 -9.13
C PRO A 60 -9.04 -13.44 -10.12
N ASP A 61 -9.30 -14.74 -10.03
CA ASP A 61 -8.85 -15.76 -10.99
C ASP A 61 -9.80 -15.90 -12.19
N LYS A 62 -11.01 -15.32 -12.09
CA LYS A 62 -12.02 -15.32 -13.15
C LYS A 62 -12.18 -13.92 -13.75
N PRO A 63 -12.22 -13.80 -15.09
CA PRO A 63 -12.41 -12.52 -15.74
C PRO A 63 -13.88 -12.09 -15.74
N LEU A 64 -14.09 -10.78 -15.80
CA LEU A 64 -15.41 -10.17 -16.01
C LEU A 64 -15.61 -9.76 -17.46
N ARG A 65 -16.87 -9.64 -17.89
CA ARG A 65 -17.22 -9.17 -19.23
C ARG A 65 -17.19 -7.65 -19.27
N LEU A 66 -16.43 -7.10 -20.21
CA LEU A 66 -16.38 -5.66 -20.46
C LEU A 66 -17.77 -5.13 -20.86
N GLU A 67 -18.08 -3.90 -20.47
CA GLU A 67 -19.36 -3.21 -20.69
C GLU A 67 -20.58 -3.89 -20.04
N ASN A 68 -20.37 -4.81 -19.11
CA ASN A 68 -21.42 -5.55 -18.44
C ASN A 68 -21.54 -5.11 -16.98
N HIS A 69 -22.72 -5.27 -16.38
CA HIS A 69 -22.91 -4.94 -14.97
C HIS A 69 -22.26 -5.99 -14.07
N PHE A 70 -21.80 -5.51 -12.94
CA PHE A 70 -21.28 -6.31 -11.86
C PHE A 70 -21.58 -5.66 -10.51
N PHE A 71 -21.52 -6.48 -9.47
CA PHE A 71 -21.96 -6.15 -8.12
C PHE A 71 -20.87 -6.55 -7.13
N LEU A 72 -20.75 -5.76 -6.06
CA LEU A 72 -20.03 -6.15 -4.86
C LEU A 72 -21.07 -6.49 -3.79
N THR A 73 -20.97 -7.67 -3.20
CA THR A 73 -21.89 -8.13 -2.16
C THR A 73 -21.12 -8.67 -0.96
N THR A 74 -21.81 -8.80 0.17
CA THR A 74 -21.25 -9.37 1.40
C THR A 74 -22.29 -10.22 2.12
N ASP A 75 -21.83 -11.12 2.98
CA ASP A 75 -22.67 -11.93 3.87
C ASP A 75 -23.06 -11.19 5.17
N THR A 76 -22.62 -9.94 5.34
CA THR A 76 -23.01 -9.09 6.48
C THR A 76 -24.25 -8.27 6.15
N GLU A 77 -25.37 -8.55 6.82
CA GLU A 77 -26.65 -7.83 6.61
C GLU A 77 -26.59 -6.35 7.01
N THR A 78 -25.68 -5.97 7.91
CA THR A 78 -25.50 -4.58 8.37
C THR A 78 -24.62 -3.75 7.44
N ALA A 79 -24.16 -4.33 6.34
CA ALA A 79 -23.28 -3.64 5.39
C ALA A 79 -24.08 -2.80 4.39
N GLU A 80 -23.62 -1.58 4.17
CA GLU A 80 -24.10 -0.67 3.15
C GLU A 80 -23.04 -0.58 2.05
N ILE A 81 -23.39 -0.90 0.81
CA ILE A 81 -22.47 -0.84 -0.33
C ILE A 81 -22.96 0.19 -1.33
N CYS A 82 -22.09 1.13 -1.70
CA CYS A 82 -22.41 2.21 -2.64
C CYS A 82 -21.32 2.34 -3.72
N PRO A 83 -21.66 2.35 -5.02
CA PRO A 83 -23.01 2.12 -5.56
C PRO A 83 -23.44 0.65 -5.44
N ASP A 84 -24.72 0.36 -5.69
CA ASP A 84 -25.26 -1.01 -5.63
C ASP A 84 -24.76 -1.90 -6.79
N LYS A 85 -24.41 -1.28 -7.93
CA LYS A 85 -23.86 -1.93 -9.11
C LYS A 85 -23.03 -0.95 -9.93
N LEU A 86 -22.09 -1.50 -10.70
CA LEU A 86 -21.30 -0.76 -11.67
C LEU A 86 -21.36 -1.44 -13.03
N LYS A 87 -21.10 -0.65 -14.07
CA LYS A 87 -20.83 -1.17 -15.41
C LYS A 87 -19.32 -1.22 -15.58
N LEU A 88 -18.81 -2.38 -15.98
CA LEU A 88 -17.38 -2.58 -16.10
C LEU A 88 -16.79 -1.78 -17.26
N THR A 89 -15.93 -0.82 -16.93
CA THR A 89 -15.16 -0.01 -17.89
C THR A 89 -13.66 -0.13 -17.64
N CYS A 90 -12.84 0.17 -18.67
CA CYS A 90 -11.38 0.27 -18.57
C CYS A 90 -10.91 1.73 -18.54
N GLU A 91 -11.70 2.63 -17.95
CA GLU A 91 -11.36 4.05 -17.93
C GLU A 91 -10.28 4.35 -16.89
N ARG A 92 -9.12 4.84 -17.35
CA ARG A 92 -8.00 5.18 -16.46
C ARG A 92 -8.30 6.31 -15.47
N LYS A 93 -9.18 7.23 -15.84
CA LYS A 93 -9.49 8.44 -15.05
C LYS A 93 -10.56 8.21 -13.99
N ASN A 94 -11.39 7.18 -14.16
CA ASN A 94 -12.52 6.91 -13.29
C ASN A 94 -12.57 5.41 -13.00
N PRO A 95 -11.75 4.93 -12.04
CA PRO A 95 -11.71 3.52 -11.70
C PRO A 95 -13.07 3.05 -11.17
N ASN A 96 -13.40 1.78 -11.41
CA ASN A 96 -14.60 1.21 -10.81
C ASN A 96 -14.40 1.13 -9.30
N PHE A 97 -15.30 1.75 -8.53
CA PHE A 97 -15.13 2.00 -7.10
C PHE A 97 -16.42 1.69 -6.33
N PHE A 98 -16.28 0.98 -5.22
CA PHE A 98 -17.33 0.77 -4.22
C PHE A 98 -16.85 1.25 -2.85
N GLU A 99 -17.72 1.95 -2.12
CA GLU A 99 -17.60 2.12 -0.68
C GLU A 99 -18.39 1.00 0.01
N VAL A 100 -17.77 0.33 0.97
CA VAL A 100 -18.42 -0.65 1.85
C VAL A 100 -18.38 -0.09 3.27
N PHE A 101 -19.55 0.17 3.84
CA PHE A 101 -19.70 0.71 5.19
C PHE A 101 -20.34 -0.32 6.12
N ILE A 102 -19.73 -0.54 7.28
CA ILE A 102 -20.26 -1.42 8.34
C ILE A 102 -20.11 -0.68 9.67
N ARG A 103 -21.23 -0.27 10.27
CA ARG A 103 -21.23 0.59 11.46
C ARG A 103 -20.52 -0.03 12.67
N ASN A 104 -20.81 -1.31 12.95
CA ASN A 104 -20.36 -2.03 14.15
C ASN A 104 -19.63 -3.34 13.79
N ALA A 105 -18.65 -3.28 12.88
CA ALA A 105 -17.92 -4.45 12.43
C ALA A 105 -17.10 -5.10 13.57
N ASN A 106 -17.44 -6.35 13.93
CA ASN A 106 -16.81 -7.08 15.02
C ASN A 106 -16.52 -8.56 14.72
N SER A 107 -16.71 -8.98 13.47
CA SER A 107 -16.53 -10.36 12.99
C SER A 107 -15.88 -10.39 11.60
N ASP A 108 -15.39 -11.55 11.21
CA ASP A 108 -15.01 -11.80 9.82
C ASP A 108 -16.23 -11.69 8.90
N PHE A 109 -16.03 -11.30 7.65
CA PHE A 109 -17.06 -11.27 6.62
C PHE A 109 -16.47 -11.53 5.23
N ASN A 110 -17.29 -11.95 4.28
CA ASN A 110 -16.86 -12.15 2.91
C ASN A 110 -17.25 -10.97 2.03
N LEU A 111 -16.36 -10.57 1.13
CA LEU A 111 -16.69 -9.78 -0.05
C LEU A 111 -16.80 -10.72 -1.24
N LYS A 112 -17.83 -10.53 -2.06
CA LYS A 112 -18.10 -11.29 -3.28
C LYS A 112 -18.24 -10.34 -4.45
N LEU A 113 -17.55 -10.65 -5.53
CA LEU A 113 -17.72 -9.96 -6.80
C LEU A 113 -18.58 -10.82 -7.71
N GLU A 114 -19.65 -10.24 -8.23
CA GLU A 114 -20.63 -10.96 -9.02
C GLU A 114 -20.85 -10.29 -10.37
N GLY A 115 -20.66 -11.04 -11.46
CA GLY A 115 -20.94 -10.57 -12.82
C GLY A 115 -22.37 -10.90 -13.24
N GLU A 116 -23.03 -10.00 -13.96
CA GLU A 116 -24.37 -10.26 -14.53
C GLU A 116 -24.28 -11.18 -15.76
N GLN A 117 -25.07 -12.25 -15.80
CA GLN A 117 -25.15 -13.10 -16.98
C GLN A 117 -26.17 -12.55 -17.99
N LYS A 118 -25.75 -12.40 -19.25
CA LYS A 118 -26.62 -11.89 -20.33
C LYS A 118 -27.85 -12.75 -20.62
N LYS A 119 -27.79 -14.07 -20.37
CA LYS A 119 -28.84 -15.01 -20.80
C LYS A 119 -30.09 -14.96 -19.90
N ASN A 120 -29.89 -14.85 -18.60
CA ASN A 120 -30.96 -14.97 -17.60
C ASN A 120 -30.92 -13.88 -16.51
N LYS A 121 -29.97 -12.93 -16.60
CA LYS A 121 -29.70 -11.91 -15.57
C LYS A 121 -29.34 -12.51 -14.20
N GLU A 122 -28.99 -13.80 -14.14
CA GLU A 122 -28.44 -14.38 -12.92
C GLU A 122 -27.06 -13.79 -12.64
N LYS A 123 -26.74 -13.74 -11.35
CA LYS A 123 -25.43 -13.30 -10.87
C LYS A 123 -24.51 -14.52 -10.82
N GLU A 124 -23.33 -14.39 -11.41
CA GLU A 124 -22.27 -15.38 -11.30
C GLU A 124 -21.17 -14.81 -10.39
N THR A 125 -20.88 -15.49 -9.28
CA THR A 125 -19.77 -15.13 -8.42
C THR A 125 -18.45 -15.43 -9.11
N VAL A 126 -17.67 -14.39 -9.37
CA VAL A 126 -16.36 -14.48 -10.03
C VAL A 126 -15.19 -14.39 -9.05
N TRP A 127 -15.43 -13.85 -7.87
CA TRP A 127 -14.41 -13.73 -6.82
C TRP A 127 -15.08 -13.73 -5.45
N THR A 128 -14.42 -14.34 -4.48
CA THR A 128 -14.83 -14.32 -3.08
C THR A 128 -13.60 -14.21 -2.22
N CYS A 129 -13.67 -13.35 -1.22
CA CYS A 129 -12.56 -13.10 -0.33
C CYS A 129 -13.05 -12.81 1.08
N MET A 130 -12.49 -13.50 2.06
CA MET A 130 -12.73 -13.26 3.46
C MET A 130 -11.90 -12.05 3.95
N ILE A 131 -12.58 -11.06 4.51
CA ILE A 131 -12.00 -9.97 5.28
C ILE A 131 -12.06 -10.37 6.76
N ARG A 132 -10.89 -10.62 7.36
CA ARG A 132 -10.80 -10.97 8.77
C ARG A 132 -10.93 -9.73 9.62
N LYS A 133 -11.50 -9.88 10.82
CA LYS A 133 -11.56 -8.85 11.85
C LYS A 133 -10.21 -8.16 12.06
N ASP A 134 -9.15 -8.95 12.13
CA ASP A 134 -7.80 -8.45 12.33
C ASP A 134 -7.24 -7.65 11.16
N ASP A 135 -7.78 -7.83 9.95
CA ASP A 135 -7.35 -7.06 8.77
C ASP A 135 -7.76 -5.58 8.90
N TYR A 136 -8.87 -5.30 9.60
CA TYR A 136 -9.44 -3.95 9.68
C TYR A 136 -9.50 -3.34 11.09
N GLN A 137 -9.46 -4.16 12.16
CA GLN A 137 -9.43 -3.66 13.54
C GLN A 137 -8.01 -3.31 14.01
N LYS A 138 -6.97 -3.89 13.41
CA LYS A 138 -5.60 -3.62 13.83
C LYS A 138 -5.13 -2.23 13.41
N GLY A 139 -5.09 -1.31 14.36
CA GLY A 139 -3.92 -0.48 14.57
C GLY A 139 -2.80 -1.34 15.16
N SER A 140 -1.82 -1.76 14.35
CA SER A 140 -0.61 -2.55 14.68
C SER A 140 -0.74 -4.08 14.87
N SER A 141 0.29 -4.82 14.38
CA SER A 141 0.60 -6.25 14.54
C SER A 141 0.00 -7.31 13.59
N TYR A 142 0.14 -7.10 12.27
CA TYR A 142 0.63 -8.19 11.43
C TYR A 142 1.90 -7.68 10.75
N GLN A 143 3.03 -8.16 11.27
CA GLN A 143 4.33 -8.06 10.63
C GLN A 143 4.25 -8.79 9.30
N GLU A 144 4.00 -8.06 8.21
CA GLU A 144 4.39 -8.47 6.87
C GLU A 144 4.65 -7.27 5.94
N GLN A 145 5.03 -6.14 6.56
CA GLN A 145 5.91 -5.08 6.03
C GLN A 145 6.75 -4.49 7.20
N GLY A 146 7.18 -5.36 8.13
CA GLY A 146 7.59 -4.98 9.48
C GLY A 146 9.07 -4.64 9.69
N GLN A 147 9.88 -4.59 8.63
CA GLN A 147 11.26 -4.14 8.71
C GLN A 147 11.43 -2.96 7.76
N HIS A 148 11.63 -1.78 8.33
CA HIS A 148 11.93 -0.57 7.57
C HIS A 148 13.19 -0.81 6.72
N PHE A 149 13.32 -0.20 5.53
CA PHE A 149 14.50 -0.34 4.65
C PHE A 149 15.83 -0.27 5.43
N VAL A 150 15.95 0.75 6.27
CA VAL A 150 17.08 0.96 7.20
C VAL A 150 17.37 -0.23 8.12
N ASP A 151 16.34 -0.89 8.63
CA ASP A 151 16.50 -2.06 9.48
C ASP A 151 16.86 -3.30 8.65
N ARG A 152 16.31 -3.41 7.44
CA ARG A 152 16.52 -4.54 6.53
C ARG A 152 17.96 -4.58 6.03
N HIS A 153 18.47 -3.42 5.61
CA HIS A 153 19.82 -3.27 5.06
C HIS A 153 20.81 -2.72 6.09
N ARG A 154 20.54 -2.89 7.40
CA ARG A 154 21.36 -2.31 8.48
C ARG A 154 22.85 -2.60 8.31
N THR A 155 23.19 -3.84 7.97
CA THR A 155 24.59 -4.27 7.76
C THR A 155 25.23 -3.59 6.56
N ASP A 156 24.53 -3.51 5.43
CA ASP A 156 25.01 -2.82 4.23
C ASP A 156 25.23 -1.33 4.48
N LEU A 157 24.30 -0.70 5.20
CA LEU A 157 24.42 0.72 5.56
C LEU A 157 25.66 0.98 6.43
N ILE A 158 25.90 0.15 7.45
CA ILE A 158 27.07 0.29 8.32
C ILE A 158 28.39 0.13 7.54
N ASN A 159 28.43 -0.79 6.58
CA ASN A 159 29.67 -1.11 5.89
C ASN A 159 29.96 -0.22 4.69
N ARG A 160 28.92 0.30 4.02
CA ARG A 160 29.04 0.95 2.70
C ARG A 160 28.81 2.47 2.74
N VAL A 161 28.15 3.00 3.77
CA VAL A 161 27.95 4.45 3.92
C VAL A 161 29.20 5.06 4.54
N THR A 162 29.86 5.96 3.81
CA THR A 162 31.07 6.66 4.29
C THR A 162 30.80 8.13 4.64
N ASP A 163 29.79 8.75 4.04
CA ASP A 163 29.42 10.16 4.25
C ASP A 163 28.54 10.39 5.50
N THR A 164 28.93 9.78 6.62
CA THR A 164 28.22 9.86 7.92
C THR A 164 28.15 11.29 8.45
N GLY A 165 29.14 12.14 8.18
CA GLY A 165 29.13 13.54 8.60
C GLY A 165 27.96 14.33 8.01
N THR A 166 27.79 14.28 6.68
CA THR A 166 26.69 14.97 5.98
C THR A 166 25.32 14.44 6.40
N ILE A 167 25.20 13.12 6.63
CA ILE A 167 23.97 12.53 7.14
C ILE A 167 23.64 13.05 8.53
N LEU A 168 24.66 13.12 9.40
CA LEU A 168 24.52 13.58 10.77
C LEU A 168 24.09 15.05 10.83
N ASP A 169 24.69 15.92 10.01
CA ASP A 169 24.33 17.33 9.88
C ASP A 169 22.84 17.48 9.48
N GLN A 170 22.40 16.75 8.46
CA GLN A 170 21.00 16.81 8.00
C GLN A 170 20.00 16.23 9.02
N LEU A 171 20.39 15.23 9.82
CA LEU A 171 19.55 14.71 10.89
C LEU A 171 19.39 15.73 12.03
N GLN A 172 20.44 16.49 12.33
CA GLN A 172 20.40 17.57 13.31
C GLN A 172 19.55 18.75 12.82
N ASP A 173 19.71 19.17 11.55
CA ASP A 173 18.92 20.24 10.93
C ASP A 173 17.42 19.94 10.97
N ARG A 174 17.05 18.67 10.77
CA ARG A 174 15.67 18.18 10.86
C ARG A 174 15.18 17.96 12.30
N ARG A 175 16.00 18.26 13.31
CA ARG A 175 15.73 18.07 14.74
C ARG A 175 15.37 16.63 15.12
N ILE A 176 15.89 15.65 14.38
CA ILE A 176 15.68 14.21 14.66
C ILE A 176 16.61 13.74 15.78
N ILE A 177 17.79 14.35 15.88
CA ILE A 177 18.79 14.09 16.92
C ILE A 177 19.11 15.36 17.71
N SER A 178 19.49 15.21 18.98
CA SER A 178 19.93 16.31 19.84
C SER A 178 21.39 16.69 19.57
N ASN A 179 21.81 17.89 20.02
CA ASN A 179 23.20 18.32 19.96
C ASN A 179 24.15 17.38 20.71
N GLU A 180 23.72 16.84 21.85
CA GLU A 180 24.52 15.87 22.62
C GLU A 180 24.74 14.57 21.83
N ASN A 181 23.71 14.06 21.15
CA ASN A 181 23.83 12.88 20.30
C ASN A 181 24.71 13.18 19.08
N TYR A 182 24.58 14.38 18.50
CA TYR A 182 25.43 14.83 17.40
C TYR A 182 26.92 14.81 17.79
N ASP A 183 27.29 15.46 18.90
CA ASP A 183 28.68 15.50 19.36
C ASP A 183 29.22 14.11 19.70
N THR A 184 28.37 13.25 20.28
CA THR A 184 28.70 11.86 20.59
C THR A 184 29.05 11.06 19.33
N VAL A 185 28.25 11.16 18.27
CA VAL A 185 28.55 10.48 16.99
C VAL A 185 29.81 11.09 16.38
N ARG A 186 29.94 12.42 16.39
CA ARG A 186 31.07 13.11 15.75
C ARG A 186 32.42 12.75 16.37
N ALA A 187 32.46 12.44 17.66
CA ALA A 187 33.66 12.03 18.38
C ALA A 187 34.16 10.61 18.03
N LEU A 188 33.34 9.78 17.36
CA LEU A 188 33.72 8.42 16.98
C LEU A 188 34.74 8.43 15.83
N LYS A 189 35.71 7.50 15.90
CA LYS A 189 36.88 7.47 15.01
C LYS A 189 36.61 6.93 13.60
N THR A 190 35.66 6.01 13.46
CA THR A 190 35.39 5.34 12.18
C THR A 190 34.00 5.65 11.68
N THR A 191 33.81 5.67 10.35
CA THR A 191 32.51 5.87 9.73
C THR A 191 31.55 4.74 10.04
N GLN A 192 32.02 3.50 10.23
CA GLN A 192 31.18 2.37 10.60
C GLN A 192 30.62 2.52 12.02
N ASP A 193 31.46 2.95 12.98
CA ASP A 193 31.02 3.20 14.35
C ASP A 193 30.03 4.37 14.39
N GLN A 194 30.31 5.43 13.61
CA GLN A 194 29.40 6.55 13.44
C GLN A 194 28.03 6.12 12.89
N MET A 195 28.01 5.34 11.81
CA MET A 195 26.76 4.88 11.20
C MET A 195 26.00 3.92 12.13
N ARG A 196 26.70 3.05 12.85
CA ARG A 196 26.08 2.15 13.85
C ARG A 196 25.37 2.95 14.94
N GLU A 197 25.98 4.04 15.38
CA GLU A 197 25.43 4.89 16.45
C GLU A 197 24.27 5.75 15.96
N ILE A 198 24.35 6.31 14.74
CA ILE A 198 23.22 6.95 14.06
C ILE A 198 22.02 6.00 14.03
N LEU A 199 22.22 4.77 13.55
CA LEU A 199 21.16 3.76 13.47
C LEU A 199 20.63 3.34 14.84
N ARG A 200 21.41 3.49 15.91
CA ARG A 200 20.96 3.26 17.29
C ARG A 200 20.01 4.38 17.74
N PHE A 201 20.37 5.64 17.50
CA PHE A 201 19.51 6.78 17.85
C PHE A 201 18.19 6.77 17.07
N LEU A 202 18.21 6.36 15.80
CA LEU A 202 17.01 6.26 14.99
C LEU A 202 16.06 5.13 15.44
N ASN A 203 16.56 4.10 16.14
CA ASN A 203 15.68 3.12 16.77
C ASN A 203 14.87 3.75 17.91
N SER A 204 15.46 4.69 18.66
CA SER A 204 14.76 5.45 19.70
C SER A 204 13.80 6.50 19.13
N ALA A 205 14.14 7.11 17.99
CA ALA A 205 13.27 8.07 17.28
C ALA A 205 12.11 7.40 16.51
N GLY A 206 12.06 6.08 16.47
CA GLY A 206 11.01 5.31 15.81
C GLY A 206 11.01 5.45 14.29
N ARG A 207 9.87 5.11 13.65
CA ARG A 207 9.75 5.04 12.18
C ARG A 207 10.08 6.37 11.49
N ALA A 208 9.66 7.50 12.05
CA ALA A 208 9.91 8.83 11.50
C ALA A 208 11.42 9.15 11.37
N GLY A 209 12.23 8.70 12.33
CA GLY A 209 13.69 8.84 12.24
C GLY A 209 14.30 8.00 11.12
N LYS A 210 13.77 6.80 10.90
CA LYS A 210 14.23 5.91 9.84
C LYS A 210 13.81 6.40 8.45
N ASP A 211 12.59 6.94 8.32
CA ASP A 211 12.11 7.57 7.09
C ASP A 211 12.99 8.79 6.75
N ALA A 212 13.34 9.61 7.76
CA ALA A 212 14.22 10.76 7.57
C ALA A 212 15.61 10.36 7.04
N LEU A 213 16.20 9.29 7.57
CA LEU A 213 17.49 8.78 7.08
C LEU A 213 17.39 8.29 5.63
N TYR A 214 16.33 7.55 5.30
CA TYR A 214 16.09 7.08 3.93
C TYR A 214 16.01 8.26 2.94
N GLU A 215 15.25 9.30 3.27
CA GLU A 215 15.13 10.49 2.42
C GLU A 215 16.44 11.26 2.27
N ILE A 216 17.24 11.39 3.34
CA ILE A 216 18.57 12.02 3.28
C ILE A 216 19.47 11.26 2.30
N MET A 217 19.57 9.95 2.47
CA MET A 217 20.39 9.10 1.62
C MET A 217 19.91 9.10 0.16
N ARG A 218 18.59 9.18 -0.08
CA ARG A 218 18.00 9.25 -1.42
C ARG A 218 18.29 10.59 -2.10
N GLY A 219 18.40 11.67 -1.33
CA GLY A 219 18.77 13.00 -1.83
C GLY A 219 20.26 13.15 -2.16
N MET A 220 21.12 12.27 -1.62
CA MET A 220 22.56 12.30 -1.85
C MET A 220 22.92 11.48 -3.10
N LYS A 221 23.41 12.13 -4.17
CA LYS A 221 23.66 11.50 -5.48
C LYS A 221 24.51 10.21 -5.46
N HIS A 222 25.44 10.07 -4.53
CA HIS A 222 26.29 8.88 -4.41
C HIS A 222 25.65 7.78 -3.56
N LEU A 223 24.79 8.11 -2.60
CA LEU A 223 24.04 7.14 -1.80
C LEU A 223 22.71 6.72 -2.44
N SER A 224 22.16 7.52 -3.36
CA SER A 224 20.97 7.16 -4.12
C SER A 224 21.20 5.93 -4.99
N PHE A 225 22.41 5.74 -5.52
CA PHE A 225 22.79 4.52 -6.24
C PHE A 225 22.81 3.30 -5.31
N LEU A 226 23.36 3.46 -4.09
CA LEU A 226 23.35 2.42 -3.07
C LEU A 226 21.93 2.03 -2.66
N ILE A 227 21.02 2.99 -2.49
CA ILE A 227 19.60 2.69 -2.24
C ILE A 227 19.01 1.89 -3.38
N PHE A 228 19.18 2.34 -4.63
CA PHE A 228 18.62 1.67 -5.79
C PHE A 228 19.13 0.24 -5.94
N GLU A 229 20.41 0.00 -5.67
CA GLU A 229 21.02 -1.33 -5.65
C GLU A 229 20.38 -2.23 -4.58
N LEU A 230 20.23 -1.72 -3.36
CA LEU A 230 19.65 -2.46 -2.23
C LEU A 230 18.13 -2.71 -2.39
N GLU A 231 17.42 -1.82 -3.07
CA GLU A 231 16.00 -1.99 -3.42
C GLU A 231 15.78 -2.98 -4.57
N GLY A 232 16.73 -3.07 -5.52
CA GLY A 232 16.65 -3.95 -6.69
C GLY A 232 17.12 -5.39 -6.46
N SER A 233 17.64 -5.70 -5.26
CA SER A 233 18.11 -7.04 -4.87
C SER A 233 17.02 -7.96 -4.27
N GLU A 234 15.74 -7.63 -4.46
CA GLU A 234 14.58 -8.44 -4.02
C GLU A 234 13.82 -9.10 -5.18
#